data_AF-A0A2E5LRY3-F1
#
_entry.id   AF-A0A2E5LRY3-F1
#
_cell.length_a   1.000
_cell.length_b   1.000
_cell.length_c   1.000
_cell.angle_alpha   90.00
_cell.angle_beta   90.00
_cell.angle_gamma   90.00
#
_symmetry.space_group_name_H-M   'P 1'
#
loop_
_entity.id
_entity.type
_entity.pdbx_description
1 polymer ?
#
loop_
_entity_poly.entity_id
_entity_poly.type
_entity_poly.pdbx_seq_one_letter_code
_entity_poly.pdbx_strand_id
1 'polypeptide(L)'
;MCTMISKTIPIKGSAKESEGWFDINTINISYDHPFKADLGYAINLDIPNQSSDKFSRIILELSPQSASTLIEGLQQVLASGHALDSHSGDSSQKRGLH
;
A
#
# COMPACT_ATOMS: atom_id res chain seq x y z
N MET A 1 -7.93 24.97 2.17
CA MET A 1 -7.69 25.08 3.63
C MET A 1 -7.21 23.73 4.12
N CYS A 2 -5.96 23.61 4.57
CA CYS A 2 -5.41 22.30 4.99
C CYS A 2 -6.21 21.70 6.14
N THR A 3 -6.46 20.39 6.11
CA THR A 3 -7.16 19.71 7.21
C THR A 3 -6.21 19.35 8.36
N MET A 4 -4.90 19.27 8.08
CA MET A 4 -3.87 18.75 8.99
C MET A 4 -4.10 17.30 9.45
N ILE A 5 -4.96 16.54 8.78
CA ILE A 5 -5.22 15.12 9.09
C ILE A 5 -4.18 14.27 8.36
N SER A 6 -3.21 13.74 9.10
CA SER A 6 -2.18 12.85 8.55
C SER A 6 -1.71 11.78 9.53
N LYS A 7 -1.13 10.71 8.99
CA LYS A 7 -0.53 9.61 9.73
C LYS A 7 0.60 8.99 8.92
N THR A 8 1.75 8.79 9.54
CA THR A 8 2.82 7.93 8.99
C THR A 8 2.69 6.54 9.60
N ILE A 9 2.76 5.50 8.77
CA ILE A 9 2.73 4.11 9.22
C ILE A 9 4.01 3.38 8.81
N PRO A 10 4.56 2.51 9.68
CA PRO A 10 5.63 1.61 9.28
C PRO A 10 5.06 0.50 8.40
N ILE A 11 5.78 0.17 7.33
CA ILE A 11 5.47 -0.96 6.45
C ILE A 11 6.77 -1.67 6.05
N LYS A 12 6.66 -2.88 5.51
CA LYS A 12 7.79 -3.59 4.91
C LYS A 12 7.41 -4.05 3.52
N GLY A 13 8.21 -3.69 2.53
CA GLY A 13 8.02 -4.15 1.17
C GLY A 13 9.04 -3.55 0.21
N SER A 14 8.68 -3.53 -1.06
CA SER A 14 9.45 -2.85 -2.10
C SER A 14 8.49 -2.13 -3.06
N ALA A 15 8.94 -1.03 -3.63
CA ALA A 15 8.21 -0.25 -4.62
C ALA A 15 9.05 -0.08 -5.88
N LYS A 16 8.38 0.21 -7.00
CA LYS A 16 9.02 0.37 -8.32
C LYS A 16 8.77 1.76 -8.88
N GLU A 17 9.83 2.41 -9.31
CA GLU A 17 9.80 3.63 -10.12
C GLU A 17 10.55 3.43 -11.45
N SER A 18 10.73 4.49 -12.25
CA SER A 18 11.38 4.40 -13.56
C SER A 18 12.81 3.85 -13.48
N GLU A 19 13.54 4.18 -12.42
CA GLU A 19 14.95 3.81 -12.22
C GLU A 19 15.13 2.40 -11.62
N GLY A 20 14.06 1.76 -11.13
CA GLY A 20 14.13 0.41 -10.57
C GLY A 20 13.26 0.19 -9.34
N TRP A 21 13.62 -0.83 -8.57
CA TRP A 21 12.98 -1.20 -7.32
C TRP A 21 13.74 -0.61 -6.13
N PHE A 22 13.02 -0.20 -5.09
CA PHE A 22 13.60 0.28 -3.83
C PHE A 22 12.80 -0.25 -2.63
N ASP A 23 13.46 -0.33 -1.48
CA ASP A 23 12.82 -0.79 -0.24
C ASP A 23 11.92 0.29 0.34
N ILE A 24 10.77 -0.13 0.87
CA ILE A 24 9.83 0.75 1.57
C ILE A 24 9.76 0.36 3.04
N ASN A 25 9.91 1.37 3.89
CA ASN A 25 9.85 1.22 5.34
C ASN A 25 8.66 1.99 5.96
N THR A 26 8.11 2.96 5.23
CA THR A 26 7.05 3.84 5.69
C THR A 26 6.14 4.28 4.54
N ILE A 27 4.89 4.63 4.89
CA ILE A 27 3.97 5.38 4.04
C ILE A 27 3.39 6.53 4.85
N ASN A 28 3.36 7.71 4.24
CA ASN A 28 2.63 8.87 4.75
C ASN A 28 1.23 8.89 4.14
N ILE A 29 0.21 9.01 4.99
CA ILE A 29 -1.19 9.07 4.61
C ILE A 29 -1.75 10.41 5.07
N SER A 30 -2.45 11.14 4.20
CA SER A 30 -3.16 12.35 4.61
C SER A 30 -4.54 12.43 3.97
N TYR A 31 -5.46 13.14 4.63
CA TYR A 31 -6.73 13.57 4.02
C TYR A 31 -6.61 15.07 3.77
N ASP A 32 -6.13 15.52 2.62
CA ASP A 32 -5.93 16.95 2.36
C ASP A 32 -6.10 17.30 0.88
N HIS A 33 -5.91 18.56 0.51
CA HIS A 33 -6.02 19.03 -0.86
C HIS A 33 -4.96 18.31 -1.72
N PRO A 34 -5.39 17.67 -2.83
CA PRO A 34 -4.46 17.08 -3.79
C PRO A 34 -3.65 18.17 -4.49
N PHE A 35 -2.50 17.78 -5.02
CA PHE A 35 -1.69 18.63 -5.89
C PHE A 35 -2.12 18.52 -7.36
N LYS A 36 -2.53 17.33 -7.81
CA LYS A 36 -2.84 17.06 -9.23
C LYS A 36 -4.30 16.70 -9.50
N ALA A 37 -4.94 15.94 -8.62
CA ALA A 37 -6.33 15.54 -8.80
C ALA A 37 -7.29 16.74 -8.67
N ASP A 38 -8.33 16.78 -9.50
CA ASP A 38 -9.37 17.82 -9.43
C ASP A 38 -10.43 17.45 -8.36
N LEU A 39 -10.03 17.51 -7.09
CA LEU A 39 -10.87 17.17 -5.94
C LEU A 39 -10.70 18.22 -4.84
N GLY A 40 -11.77 18.53 -4.11
CA GLY A 40 -11.69 19.42 -2.95
C GLY A 40 -10.83 18.86 -1.81
N TYR A 41 -10.92 17.55 -1.58
CA TYR A 41 -10.06 16.79 -0.66
C TYR A 41 -9.77 15.41 -1.24
N ALA A 42 -8.58 14.89 -0.93
CA ALA A 42 -8.11 13.59 -1.36
C ALA A 42 -7.47 12.83 -0.19
N ILE A 43 -7.48 11.50 -0.29
CA ILE A 43 -6.56 10.64 0.44
C ILE A 43 -5.25 10.60 -0.35
N ASN A 44 -4.19 11.17 0.22
CA ASN A 44 -2.86 11.16 -0.37
C ASN A 44 -2.02 10.05 0.28
N LEU A 45 -1.38 9.23 -0.54
CA LEU A 45 -0.41 8.23 -0.12
C LEU A 45 0.95 8.63 -0.69
N ASP A 46 1.93 8.89 0.18
CA ASP A 46 3.28 9.29 -0.18
C ASP A 46 4.28 8.26 0.37
N ILE A 47 4.97 7.58 -0.55
CA ILE A 47 5.98 6.57 -0.28
C ILE A 47 7.35 7.14 -0.66
N PRO A 48 8.16 7.62 0.32
CA PRO A 48 9.47 8.20 0.03
C PRO A 48 10.49 7.12 -0.37
N ASN A 49 11.27 7.40 -1.42
CA ASN A 49 12.48 6.65 -1.70
C ASN A 49 13.67 7.28 -0.96
N GLN A 50 14.14 6.60 0.09
CA GLN A 50 15.28 7.07 0.91
C GLN A 50 16.63 6.52 0.42
N SER A 51 16.63 5.66 -0.60
CA SER A 51 17.83 4.96 -1.07
C SER A 51 18.62 5.71 -2.14
N SER A 52 18.01 6.74 -2.74
CA SER A 52 18.62 7.52 -3.81
C SER A 52 19.19 8.85 -3.31
N ASP A 53 20.34 9.25 -3.84
CA ASP A 53 20.91 10.61 -3.67
C ASP A 53 19.97 11.71 -4.18
N LYS A 54 18.98 11.32 -5.01
CA LYS A 54 17.87 12.14 -5.44
C LYS A 54 16.66 11.85 -4.58
N PHE A 55 16.00 12.90 -4.10
CA PHE A 55 14.73 12.77 -3.38
C PHE A 55 13.61 12.37 -4.36
N SER A 56 13.31 11.07 -4.46
CA SER A 56 12.15 10.56 -5.20
C SER A 56 11.12 9.95 -4.26
N ARG A 57 9.90 9.77 -4.77
CA ARG A 57 8.74 9.28 -4.02
C ARG A 57 7.65 8.85 -4.98
N ILE A 58 6.83 7.92 -4.54
CA ILE A 58 5.59 7.55 -5.23
C ILE A 58 4.45 8.24 -4.53
N ILE A 59 3.61 8.95 -5.28
CA ILE A 59 2.45 9.68 -4.76
C ILE A 59 1.18 9.14 -5.44
N LEU A 60 0.17 8.83 -4.64
CA LEU A 60 -1.19 8.60 -5.10
C LEU A 60 -2.10 9.65 -4.47
N GLU A 61 -3.03 10.19 -5.27
CA GLU A 61 -4.07 11.10 -4.82
C GLU A 61 -5.43 10.48 -5.18
N LEU A 62 -6.20 10.11 -4.17
CA LEU A 62 -7.43 9.34 -4.34
C LEU A 62 -8.63 10.13 -3.81
N SER A 63 -9.78 10.00 -4.47
CA SER A 63 -11.04 10.41 -3.83
C SER A 63 -11.29 9.58 -2.56
N PRO A 64 -12.01 10.11 -1.57
CA PRO A 64 -12.37 9.34 -0.37
C PRO A 64 -13.11 8.03 -0.70
N GLN A 65 -13.94 8.05 -1.74
CA GLN A 65 -14.65 6.89 -2.27
C GLN A 65 -13.66 5.86 -2.84
N SER A 66 -12.76 6.28 -3.73
CA SER A 66 -11.73 5.40 -4.31
C SER A 66 -10.81 4.82 -3.24
N ALA A 67 -10.48 5.59 -2.19
CA ALA A 67 -9.70 5.09 -1.07
C ALA A 67 -10.44 4.01 -0.27
N SER A 68 -11.76 4.18 -0.07
CA SER A 68 -12.60 3.15 0.57
C SER A 68 -12.64 1.88 -0.28
N THR A 69 -12.82 2.00 -1.61
CA THR A 69 -12.76 0.86 -2.54
C THR A 69 -11.39 0.17 -2.53
N LEU A 70 -10.29 0.92 -2.42
CA LEU A 70 -8.95 0.35 -2.30
C LEU A 70 -8.83 -0.49 -1.02
N ILE A 71 -9.34 0.00 0.12
CA ILE A 71 -9.32 -0.74 1.40
C ILE A 71 -10.09 -2.05 1.26
N GLU A 72 -11.29 -2.02 0.68
CA GLU A 72 -12.10 -3.22 0.45
C GLU A 72 -11.38 -4.23 -0.45
N GLY A 73 -10.80 -3.77 -1.56
CA GLY A 73 -10.04 -4.62 -2.47
C GLY A 73 -8.82 -5.27 -1.80
N LEU A 74 -8.07 -4.50 -1.00
CA LEU A 74 -6.94 -5.01 -0.22
C LEU A 74 -7.39 -6.10 0.78
N GLN A 75 -8.48 -5.86 1.50
CA GLN A 75 -9.03 -6.84 2.46
C GLN A 75 -9.46 -8.14 1.78
N GLN A 76 -10.12 -8.07 0.62
CA GLN A 76 -10.54 -9.24 -0.14
C GLN A 76 -9.35 -10.07 -0.65
N VAL A 77 -8.32 -9.41 -1.18
CA VAL A 77 -7.10 -10.09 -1.66
C VAL A 77 -6.35 -10.73 -0.49
N LEU A 78 -6.22 -10.04 0.65
CA LEU A 78 -5.60 -10.60 1.85
C LEU A 78 -6.35 -11.83 2.37
N ALA A 79 -7.68 -11.78 2.43
CA ALA A 79 -8.49 -12.92 2.84
C ALA A 79 -8.28 -14.13 1.92
N SER A 80 -8.19 -13.89 0.60
CA SER A 80 -7.93 -14.94 -0.39
C SER A 80 -6.52 -15.53 -0.24
N GLY A 81 -5.51 -14.68 0.00
CA GLY A 81 -4.14 -15.11 0.26
C GLY A 81 -4.02 -16.00 1.52
N HIS A 82 -4.63 -15.57 2.63
CA HIS A 82 -4.63 -16.36 3.86
C HIS A 82 -5.30 -17.73 3.71
N ALA A 83 -6.39 -17.80 2.93
CA ALA A 83 -7.04 -19.07 2.62
C ALA A 83 -6.08 -20.03 1.88
N LEU A 84 -5.33 -19.53 0.89
CA LEU A 84 -4.31 -20.32 0.17
C LEU A 84 -3.19 -20.81 1.10
N ASP A 85 -2.67 -19.94 1.97
CA ASP A 85 -1.61 -20.30 2.93
C ASP A 85 -2.08 -21.39 3.91
N SER A 86 -3.33 -21.30 4.37
CA SER A 86 -3.93 -22.27 5.28
C SER A 86 -4.12 -23.67 4.65
N HIS A 87 -4.42 -23.74 3.36
CA HIS A 87 -4.55 -25.01 2.62
C HIS A 87 -3.19 -25.61 2.19
N SER A 88 -2.17 -24.77 2.02
CA SER A 88 -0.81 -25.20 1.68
C SER A 88 -0.17 -26.04 2.80
N GLY A 89 -0.54 -25.78 4.06
CA GLY A 89 -0.05 -26.50 5.24
C GLY A 89 -0.61 -27.92 5.43
N ASP A 90 -1.74 -28.27 4.82
CA ASP A 90 -2.42 -29.58 5.02
C ASP A 90 -1.94 -30.67 4.03
N SER A 91 -1.37 -30.25 2.90
CA SER A 91 -0.95 -31.19 1.83
C SER A 91 0.31 -32.02 2.15
N SER A 92 1.05 -31.69 3.21
CA SER A 92 2.26 -32.41 3.60
C SER A 92 2.01 -33.60 4.54
N GLN A 93 0.83 -33.72 5.16
CA GLN A 93 0.53 -34.81 6.11
C GLN A 93 -0.06 -36.08 5.49
N LYS A 94 -0.42 -36.08 4.19
CA LYS A 94 -1.03 -37.25 3.51
C LYS A 94 -0.12 -38.08 2.59
N ARG A 95 1.19 -37.80 2.54
CA ARG A 95 2.15 -38.60 1.74
C ARG A 95 3.04 -39.55 2.56
N GLY A 96 2.59 -39.91 3.76
CA GLY A 96 3.30 -40.80 4.68
C GLY A 96 2.57 -42.12 4.96
N LEU A 97 1.88 -42.70 3.99
CA LEU A 97 1.40 -44.09 4.08
C LEU A 97 1.22 -44.64 2.65
N HIS A 98 2.26 -45.33 2.17
CA HIS A 98 2.22 -46.63 1.47
C HIS A 98 3.64 -47.04 1.10
#